data_AF-A0A7S2YN37-F1
#
_entry.id   AF-A0A7S2YN37-F1
#
_cell.length_a   1.000
_cell.length_b   1.000
_cell.length_c   1.000
_cell.angle_alpha   90.00
_cell.angle_beta   90.00
_cell.angle_gamma   90.00
#
_symmetry.space_group_name_H-M   'P 1'
#
loop_
_entity.id
_entity.type
_entity.pdbx_description
1 polymer ?
#
loop_
_entity_poly.entity_id
_entity_poly.type
_entity_poly.pdbx_seq_one_letter_code
_entity_poly.pdbx_strand_id
1 'polypeptide(L)'
;GAPGFVYTFHATDDDESNKNRRPLIAVAGDCAESAYLFRPNNDGLYDGSHSTMDLSASYKLMVEIKCGATVGSIGVGYDEFLAVEQDSGYAKLYIPCFEKDKILVFALGSGDDGYDDDDW
;
A
#
# COMPACT_ATOMS: atom_id res chain seq x y z
N GLY A 1 -19.33 10.81 -3.66
CA GLY A 1 -18.52 10.64 -2.45
C GLY A 1 -17.59 11.81 -2.33
N ALA A 2 -17.29 12.25 -1.11
CA ALA A 2 -16.17 13.17 -0.91
C ALA A 2 -14.87 12.40 -1.21
N PRO A 3 -13.75 13.08 -1.46
CA PRO A 3 -12.49 12.40 -1.67
C PRO A 3 -12.05 11.76 -0.35
N GLY A 4 -11.81 10.46 -0.40
CA GLY A 4 -11.12 9.70 0.64
C GLY A 4 -9.85 10.36 1.17
N PHE A 5 -9.53 10.15 2.44
CA PHE A 5 -8.24 10.58 2.97
C PHE A 5 -7.10 9.80 2.28
N VAL A 6 -6.08 10.53 1.86
CA VAL A 6 -4.93 10.00 1.12
C VAL A 6 -3.72 9.95 2.04
N TYR A 7 -3.01 8.83 2.00
CA TYR A 7 -1.83 8.56 2.81
C TYR A 7 -0.68 8.15 1.91
N THR A 8 0.44 8.86 1.99
CA THR A 8 1.68 8.50 1.28
C THR A 8 2.62 7.80 2.24
N PHE A 9 3.21 6.69 1.81
CA PHE A 9 4.12 5.90 2.64
C PHE A 9 5.10 5.10 1.77
N HIS A 10 6.12 4.50 2.36
CA HIS A 10 7.07 3.65 1.64
C HIS A 10 6.86 2.18 1.98
N ALA A 11 7.34 1.27 1.13
CA ALA A 11 7.15 -0.16 1.36
C ALA A 11 7.89 -0.63 2.61
N THR A 12 9.08 -0.06 2.84
CA THR A 12 9.89 -0.24 4.05
C THR A 12 10.21 1.10 4.70
N ASP A 13 10.63 1.10 5.96
CA ASP A 13 11.11 2.29 6.67
C ASP A 13 12.43 2.82 6.08
N ASP A 14 13.34 1.93 5.68
CA ASP A 14 14.61 2.28 5.02
C ASP A 14 14.40 3.04 3.70
N ASP A 15 13.31 2.79 3.00
CA ASP A 15 12.98 3.44 1.73
C ASP A 15 12.74 4.95 1.87
N GLU A 16 12.34 5.41 3.06
CA GLU A 16 12.16 6.84 3.34
C GLU A 16 13.48 7.62 3.19
N SER A 17 14.60 6.96 3.51
CA SER A 17 15.93 7.53 3.34
C SER A 17 16.38 7.63 1.87
N ASN A 18 15.76 6.84 0.99
CA ASN A 18 16.08 6.78 -0.43
C ASN A 18 15.24 7.79 -1.23
N LYS A 19 15.78 9.01 -1.39
CA LYS A 19 15.13 10.13 -2.11
C LYS A 19 14.68 9.83 -3.54
N ASN A 20 15.16 8.74 -4.15
CA ASN A 20 14.79 8.35 -5.50
C ASN A 20 13.61 7.36 -5.55
N ARG A 21 13.21 6.77 -4.41
CA ARG A 21 12.01 5.93 -4.37
C ARG A 21 10.78 6.80 -4.22
N ARG A 22 9.79 6.58 -5.08
CA ARG A 22 8.50 7.24 -5.01
C ARG A 22 7.62 6.51 -3.98
N PRO A 23 6.81 7.24 -3.18
CA PRO A 23 5.97 6.61 -2.17
C PRO A 23 4.85 5.80 -2.82
N LEU A 24 4.31 4.84 -2.08
CA LEU A 24 3.00 4.25 -2.32
C LEU A 24 1.90 5.21 -1.85
N ILE A 25 0.68 5.01 -2.35
CA ILE A 25 -0.49 5.80 -1.95
C ILE A 25 -1.59 4.87 -1.47
N ALA A 26 -2.00 5.01 -0.21
CA ALA A 26 -3.23 4.43 0.31
C ALA A 26 -4.36 5.47 0.30
N VAL A 27 -5.56 5.06 -0.08
CA VAL A 27 -6.76 5.90 -0.09
C VAL A 27 -7.84 5.18 0.72
N ALA A 28 -8.27 5.81 1.81
CA ALA A 28 -9.46 5.41 2.54
C ALA A 28 -10.67 5.71 1.64
N GLY A 29 -11.47 4.72 1.24
CA GLY A 29 -12.66 5.01 0.44
C GLY A 29 -13.71 5.72 1.29
N ASP A 30 -13.79 7.05 1.19
CA ASP A 30 -14.79 7.85 1.91
C ASP A 30 -16.21 7.32 1.66
N CYS A 31 -16.86 6.83 2.72
CA CYS A 31 -18.17 6.19 2.68
C CYS A 31 -18.24 4.98 1.71
N ALA A 32 -17.10 4.41 1.34
CA ALA A 32 -17.01 3.18 0.56
C ALA A 32 -16.64 2.02 1.47
N GLU A 33 -17.04 0.83 1.06
CA GLU A 33 -16.69 -0.42 1.74
C GLU A 33 -15.31 -0.95 1.36
N SER A 34 -14.45 -0.09 0.80
CA SER A 34 -13.14 -0.46 0.27
C SER A 34 -12.07 0.59 0.58
N ALA A 35 -10.83 0.12 0.74
CA ALA A 35 -9.63 0.94 0.68
C ALA A 35 -8.84 0.59 -0.59
N TYR A 36 -8.03 1.52 -1.08
CA TYR A 36 -7.26 1.35 -2.30
C TYR A 36 -5.80 1.62 -2.05
N LEU A 37 -4.94 0.80 -2.64
CA LEU A 37 -3.50 0.98 -2.58
C LEU A 37 -2.95 1.10 -4.00
N PHE A 38 -2.16 2.14 -4.24
CA PHE A 38 -1.56 2.46 -5.51
C PHE A 38 -0.05 2.44 -5.40
N ARG A 39 0.61 1.98 -6.47
CA ARG A 39 2.06 2.01 -6.61
C ARG A 39 2.47 2.96 -7.74
N PRO A 40 3.67 3.56 -7.67
CA PRO A 40 4.25 4.29 -8.78
C PRO A 40 4.18 3.48 -10.08
N ASN A 41 3.69 4.09 -11.15
CA ASN A 41 3.74 3.49 -12.47
C ASN A 41 5.08 3.82 -13.13
N ASN A 42 5.84 2.77 -13.49
CA ASN A 42 7.15 2.89 -14.12
C ASN A 42 7.12 2.57 -15.63
N ASP A 43 5.94 2.29 -16.19
CA ASP A 43 5.78 1.84 -17.58
C ASP A 43 6.27 2.88 -18.61
N GLY A 44 6.37 4.17 -18.22
CA GLY A 44 6.86 5.28 -19.05
C GLY A 44 8.37 5.59 -18.98
N LEU A 45 9.16 4.85 -18.18
CA LEU A 45 10.61 5.08 -18.06
C LEU A 45 11.45 4.39 -19.15
N TYR A 46 10.90 3.36 -19.80
CA TYR A 46 11.65 2.48 -20.71
C TYR A 46 11.29 2.63 -22.19
N ASP A 47 10.15 3.26 -22.50
CA ASP A 47 9.79 3.60 -23.87
C ASP A 47 10.30 5.01 -24.14
N GLY A 48 11.35 5.14 -24.97
CA GLY A 48 11.98 6.43 -25.37
C GLY A 48 11.04 7.43 -26.06
N SER A 49 9.75 7.14 -26.08
CA SER A 49 8.64 8.06 -26.22
C SER A 49 8.74 9.23 -25.22
N HIS A 50 9.15 10.41 -25.72
CA HIS A 50 8.99 11.71 -25.05
C HIS A 50 7.51 12.11 -24.92
N SER A 51 6.67 11.22 -24.41
CA SER A 51 5.36 11.61 -23.90
C SER A 51 5.60 12.38 -22.60
N THR A 52 5.03 13.58 -22.52
CA THR A 52 5.09 14.48 -21.36
C THR A 52 4.26 13.96 -20.19
N MET A 53 4.32 12.66 -19.90
CA MET A 53 3.67 12.11 -18.72
C MET A 53 4.37 12.64 -17.48
N ASP A 54 3.60 13.30 -16.63
CA ASP A 54 4.04 13.67 -15.29
C ASP A 54 4.22 12.38 -14.48
N LEU A 55 5.45 11.87 -14.48
CA LEU A 55 5.82 10.69 -13.72
C LEU A 55 5.51 10.89 -12.24
N SER A 56 5.55 12.12 -11.69
CA SER A 56 5.26 12.35 -10.28
C SER A 56 3.81 12.01 -9.89
N ALA A 57 2.89 12.14 -10.84
CA ALA A 57 1.46 11.83 -10.69
C ALA A 57 1.05 10.47 -11.27
N SER A 58 1.98 9.72 -11.87
CA SER A 58 1.67 8.44 -12.53
C SER A 58 1.69 7.28 -11.53
N TYR A 59 0.51 6.72 -11.25
CA TYR A 59 0.28 5.62 -10.32
C TYR A 59 -0.67 4.57 -10.92
N LYS A 60 -0.50 3.32 -10.48
CA LYS A 60 -1.37 2.20 -10.87
C LYS A 60 -1.97 1.55 -9.62
N LEU A 61 -3.25 1.19 -9.69
CA LEU A 61 -3.91 0.44 -8.63
C LEU A 61 -3.16 -0.89 -8.42
N MET A 62 -2.74 -1.13 -7.19
CA MET A 62 -2.08 -2.36 -6.77
C MET A 62 -3.10 -3.33 -6.19
N VAL A 63 -3.94 -2.87 -5.27
CA VAL A 63 -4.99 -3.69 -4.66
C VAL A 63 -6.17 -2.84 -4.20
N GLU A 64 -7.36 -3.42 -4.32
CA GLU A 64 -8.56 -2.98 -3.61
C GLU A 64 -8.80 -3.91 -2.42
N ILE A 65 -8.86 -3.34 -1.22
CA ILE A 65 -9.14 -4.05 0.01
C ILE A 65 -10.63 -3.86 0.32
N LYS A 66 -11.43 -4.90 0.07
CA LYS A 66 -12.84 -4.92 0.42
C LYS A 66 -13.00 -5.12 1.92
N CYS A 67 -13.36 -4.05 2.62
CA CYS A 67 -13.46 -4.00 4.08
C CYS A 67 -14.83 -4.48 4.59
N GLY A 68 -15.88 -4.37 3.76
CA GLY A 68 -17.26 -4.73 4.11
C GLY A 68 -17.86 -3.84 5.20
N ALA A 69 -17.31 -2.63 5.34
CA ALA A 69 -17.68 -1.57 6.26
C ALA A 69 -17.11 -0.26 5.74
N THR A 70 -17.74 0.86 6.11
CA THR A 70 -17.26 2.19 5.74
C THR A 70 -15.80 2.42 6.18
N VAL A 71 -14.93 2.83 5.26
CA VAL A 71 -13.52 3.14 5.54
C VAL A 71 -13.31 4.66 5.65
N GLY A 72 -13.28 5.18 6.88
CA GLY A 72 -13.08 6.61 7.12
C GLY A 72 -11.61 7.06 7.24
N SER A 73 -10.69 6.14 7.54
CA SER A 73 -9.28 6.47 7.76
C SER A 73 -8.39 5.23 7.59
N ILE A 74 -7.09 5.45 7.47
CA ILE A 74 -6.06 4.40 7.43
C ILE A 74 -4.90 4.86 8.33
N GLY A 75 -4.40 3.96 9.17
CA GLY A 75 -3.12 4.12 9.86
C GLY A 75 -2.01 3.42 9.08
N VAL A 76 -0.82 4.02 9.04
CA VAL A 76 0.39 3.39 8.50
C VAL A 76 1.45 3.38 9.59
N GLY A 77 2.07 2.23 9.83
CA GLY A 77 3.18 2.07 10.76
C GLY A 77 4.15 0.99 10.31
N TYR A 78 5.35 0.97 10.87
CA TYR A 78 6.40 0.00 10.51
C TYR A 78 6.74 -0.95 11.66
N ASP A 79 6.40 -0.58 12.90
CA ASP A 79 6.62 -1.41 14.09
C ASP A 79 5.82 -2.71 14.06
N GLU A 80 6.37 -3.75 14.69
CA GLU A 80 5.70 -5.03 14.88
C GLU A 80 4.85 -5.00 16.16
N PHE A 81 3.53 -5.04 15.98
CA PHE A 81 2.57 -5.06 17.09
C PHE A 81 1.85 -6.40 17.26
N LEU A 82 2.03 -7.32 16.31
CA LEU A 82 1.40 -8.63 16.37
C LEU A 82 2.37 -9.64 16.99
N ALA A 83 1.83 -10.62 17.72
CA ALA A 83 2.61 -11.72 18.28
C ALA A 83 3.05 -12.76 17.22
N VAL A 84 2.55 -12.63 15.99
CA VAL A 84 2.91 -13.48 14.85
C VAL A 84 4.11 -12.87 14.16
N GLU A 85 5.05 -13.71 13.71
CA GLU A 85 6.23 -13.29 12.96
C GLU A 85 5.83 -12.60 11.65
N GLN A 86 6.48 -11.47 11.35
CA GLN A 86 6.19 -10.63 10.19
C GLN A 86 7.51 -10.23 9.52
N ASP A 87 7.46 -9.91 8.23
CA ASP A 87 8.60 -9.28 7.56
C ASP A 87 8.90 -7.94 8.26
N SER A 88 10.09 -7.86 8.87
CA SER A 88 10.52 -6.70 9.64
C SER A 88 10.77 -5.49 8.74
N GLY A 89 10.48 -4.29 9.23
CA GLY A 89 10.74 -3.04 8.52
C GLY A 89 9.73 -2.72 7.41
N TYR A 90 8.79 -3.62 7.09
CA TYR A 90 7.74 -3.36 6.11
C TYR A 90 6.55 -2.59 6.70
N ALA A 91 5.96 -1.74 5.87
CA ALA A 91 4.77 -0.98 6.19
C ALA A 91 3.57 -1.89 6.49
N LYS A 92 2.83 -1.50 7.53
CA LYS A 92 1.61 -2.13 7.99
C LYS A 92 0.47 -1.13 7.91
N LEU A 93 -0.61 -1.55 7.26
CA LEU A 93 -1.83 -0.77 7.05
C LEU A 93 -2.87 -1.20 8.07
N TYR A 94 -3.39 -0.23 8.82
CA TYR A 94 -4.44 -0.41 9.81
C TYR A 94 -5.71 0.25 9.32
N ILE A 95 -6.74 -0.54 9.04
CA ILE A 95 -8.01 -0.04 8.51
C ILE A 95 -9.09 -0.25 9.58
N PRO A 96 -9.47 0.80 10.33
CA PRO A 96 -10.56 0.71 11.29
C PRO A 96 -11.90 0.55 10.56
N CYS A 97 -12.63 -0.51 10.91
CA CYS A 97 -13.98 -0.81 10.42
C CYS A 97 -14.98 -0.65 11.57
N PHE A 98 -15.33 0.61 11.90
CA PHE A 98 -16.14 0.94 13.09
C PHE A 98 -17.49 0.19 13.14
N GLU A 99 -18.17 0.07 12.00
CA GLU A 99 -19.48 -0.62 11.89
C GLU A 99 -19.42 -2.11 12.25
N LYS A 100 -18.20 -2.69 12.27
CA LYS A 100 -17.94 -4.11 12.50
C LYS A 100 -17.10 -4.37 13.74
N ASP A 101 -16.78 -3.33 14.52
CA ASP A 101 -15.96 -3.41 15.72
C ASP A 101 -14.65 -4.20 15.52
N LYS A 102 -13.93 -3.88 14.43
CA LYS A 102 -12.67 -4.54 14.07
C LYS A 102 -11.69 -3.59 13.41
N ILE A 103 -10.41 -3.96 13.46
CA ILE A 103 -9.34 -3.33 12.69
C ILE A 103 -8.75 -4.40 11.77
N LEU A 104 -8.73 -4.12 10.47
CA LEU A 104 -8.01 -4.96 9.52
C LEU A 104 -6.55 -4.52 9.48
N VAL A 105 -5.63 -5.48 9.55
CA VAL A 105 -4.18 -5.22 9.51
C VAL A 105 -3.60 -5.95 8.32
N PHE A 106 -2.92 -5.21 7.43
CA PHE A 106 -2.23 -5.76 6.28
C PHE A 106 -0.75 -5.37 6.36
N ALA A 107 0.14 -6.36 6.35
CA ALA A 107 1.57 -6.11 6.22
C ALA A 107 1.97 -6.21 4.75
N LEU A 108 2.77 -5.26 4.28
CA LEU A 108 3.57 -5.47 3.08
C LEU A 108 4.67 -6.48 3.41
N GLY A 109 5.20 -7.12 2.38
CA GLY A 109 6.31 -8.06 2.52
C GLY A 109 7.13 -8.10 1.25
N SER A 110 8.22 -8.86 1.30
CA SER A 110 9.15 -9.05 0.17
C SER A 110 8.47 -9.65 -1.07
N GLY A 111 7.35 -10.36 -0.88
CA GLY A 111 6.69 -11.12 -1.92
C GLY A 111 7.42 -12.43 -2.23
N ASP A 112 8.39 -12.83 -1.41
CA ASP A 112 8.99 -14.16 -1.44
C ASP A 112 7.95 -15.14 -0.90
N ASP A 113 7.34 -15.90 -1.80
CA ASP A 113 6.25 -16.83 -1.47
C ASP A 113 6.74 -18.17 -0.92
N GLY A 114 8.05 -18.29 -0.65
CA GLY A 114 8.62 -19.42 0.05
C GLY A 114 8.36 -20.76 -0.63
N TYR A 115 8.13 -20.76 -1.95
CA TYR A 115 8.28 -21.98 -2.72
C TYR A 115 9.78 -22.26 -2.76
N ASP A 116 10.21 -23.08 -1.79
CA ASP A 116 11.39 -23.91 -1.94
C ASP A 116 11.38 -24.46 -3.37
N ASP A 117 12.49 -24.27 -4.07
CA ASP A 117 12.86 -24.94 -5.33
C ASP A 117 12.95 -26.46 -5.05
N ASP A 118 11.82 -27.09 -4.73
CA ASP A 118 11.71 -28.53 -4.63
C ASP A 118 11.59 -29.09 -6.06
N ASP A 119 12.77 -29.50 -6.55
CA ASP A 119 13.02 -30.52 -7.57
C ASP A 119 12.35 -30.33 -8.94
N TRP A 120 13.12 -29.91 -9.96
CA TRP A 120 13.13 -30.50 -11.32
C TRP A 120 14.49 -30.37 -12.02
#